data_AF-A0A161M7G7-F1
#
_entry.id   AF-A0A161M7G7-F1
#
_cell.length_a   1.000
_cell.length_b   1.000
_cell.length_c   1.000
_cell.angle_alpha   90.00
_cell.angle_beta   90.00
_cell.angle_gamma   90.00
#
_symmetry.space_group_name_H-M   'P 1'
#
loop_
_entity.id
_entity.type
_entity.pdbx_description
1 polymer ?
#
loop_
_entity_poly.entity_id
_entity_poly.type
_entity_poly.pdbx_seq_one_letter_code
_entity_poly.pdbx_strand_id
1 'polypeptide(L)'
;GNLLADNPETMEKLFANCKSIIAIHSEKEAVVEKNEQAFREKYGDDIPAKFHPIIRSTEGCYEATKQAIELAQKHNARLHILHLTTEAETHLFQNDIPLQEKKINN
;
A
#
# COMPACT_ATOMS: atom_id res chain seq x y z
N GLY A 1 6.13 -2.19 10.09
CA GLY A 1 6.03 -1.06 11.03
C GLY A 1 4.56 -0.78 11.23
N ASN A 2 4.04 -0.93 12.45
CA ASN A 2 2.60 -1.04 12.65
C ASN A 2 1.91 0.32 12.39
N LEU A 3 1.31 0.44 11.21
CA LEU A 3 0.75 1.67 10.67
C LEU A 3 -0.77 1.55 10.59
N LEU A 4 -1.45 2.71 10.60
CA LEU A 4 -2.91 2.84 10.51
C LEU A 4 -3.57 2.02 9.38
N ALA A 5 -2.80 1.63 8.38
CA ALA A 5 -3.22 0.91 7.18
C ALA A 5 -3.84 -0.48 7.48
N ASP A 6 -3.45 -1.14 8.57
CA ASP A 6 -3.92 -2.49 8.90
C ASP A 6 -5.25 -2.53 9.68
N ASN A 7 -5.82 -1.37 10.01
CA ASN A 7 -7.14 -1.28 10.65
C ASN A 7 -8.19 -0.74 9.65
N PRO A 8 -9.01 -1.62 9.05
CA PRO A 8 -10.00 -1.23 8.05
C PRO A 8 -10.99 -0.16 8.54
N GLU A 9 -11.41 -0.22 9.80
CA GLU A 9 -12.35 0.78 10.36
C GLU A 9 -11.70 2.15 10.50
N THR A 10 -10.42 2.19 10.86
CA THR A 10 -9.68 3.44 11.00
C THR A 10 -9.38 4.04 9.64
N MET A 11 -9.00 3.22 8.67
CA MET A 11 -8.85 3.61 7.27
C MET A 11 -10.17 4.13 6.69
N GLU A 12 -11.27 3.43 6.88
CA GLU A 12 -12.60 3.85 6.45
C GLU A 12 -12.96 5.23 7.03
N LYS A 13 -12.78 5.42 8.35
CA LYS A 13 -13.03 6.72 9.02
C LYS A 13 -12.11 7.82 8.51
N LEU A 14 -10.83 7.54 8.29
CA LEU A 14 -9.86 8.50 7.78
C LEU A 14 -10.28 8.99 6.38
N PHE A 15 -10.57 8.07 5.47
CA PHE A 15 -10.94 8.39 4.10
C PHE A 15 -12.30 9.10 3.99
N ALA A 16 -13.27 8.72 4.85
CA ALA A 16 -14.58 9.36 4.89
C ALA A 16 -14.55 10.82 5.39
N ASN A 17 -13.59 11.16 6.27
CA ASN A 17 -13.60 12.45 6.98
C ASN A 17 -12.44 13.39 6.59
N CYS A 18 -11.40 12.91 5.90
CA CYS A 18 -10.27 13.73 5.52
C CYS A 18 -10.59 14.58 4.28
N LYS A 19 -10.49 15.91 4.45
CA LYS A 19 -10.65 16.88 3.35
C LYS A 19 -9.33 17.25 2.67
N SER A 20 -8.21 16.82 3.24
CA SER A 20 -6.85 17.07 2.72
C SER A 20 -6.36 15.88 1.90
N ILE A 21 -5.18 16.01 1.28
CA ILE A 21 -4.52 14.89 0.60
C ILE A 21 -4.10 13.86 1.64
N ILE A 22 -4.48 12.61 1.42
CA ILE A 22 -4.01 11.45 2.17
C ILE A 22 -2.80 10.89 1.41
N ALA A 23 -1.63 10.84 2.05
CA ALA A 23 -0.43 10.25 1.48
C ALA A 23 -0.14 8.90 2.16
N ILE A 24 0.07 7.85 1.37
CA ILE A 24 0.22 6.47 1.89
C ILE A 24 1.49 5.83 1.38
N HIS A 25 2.25 5.24 2.30
CA HIS A 25 3.21 4.19 2.02
C HIS A 25 2.45 2.87 1.93
N SER A 26 2.52 2.21 0.77
CA SER A 26 1.61 1.12 0.44
C SER A 26 2.29 -0.25 0.47
N GLU A 27 2.31 -0.87 1.64
CA GLU A 27 2.77 -2.26 1.82
C GLU A 27 1.85 -2.96 2.81
N LYS A 28 1.45 -4.21 2.50
CA LYS A 28 0.53 -4.98 3.35
C LYS A 28 1.29 -5.73 4.43
N GLU A 29 1.21 -5.27 5.67
CA GLU A 29 1.98 -5.83 6.80
C GLU A 29 1.66 -7.30 7.04
N ALA A 30 0.39 -7.72 6.90
CA ALA A 30 0.02 -9.13 7.05
C ALA A 30 0.72 -10.06 6.03
N VAL A 31 1.05 -9.56 4.82
CA VAL A 31 1.83 -10.31 3.83
C VAL A 31 3.30 -10.36 4.24
N VAL A 32 3.83 -9.22 4.71
CA VAL A 32 5.20 -9.12 5.23
C VAL A 32 5.40 -10.08 6.39
N GLU A 33 4.54 -10.04 7.42
CA GLU A 33 4.62 -10.89 8.61
C GLU A 33 4.56 -12.38 8.27
N LYS A 34 3.64 -12.77 7.38
CA LYS A 34 3.52 -14.14 6.89
C LYS A 34 4.80 -14.60 6.19
N ASN A 35 5.37 -13.77 5.33
CA ASN A 35 6.60 -14.09 4.62
C ASN A 35 7.79 -14.13 5.59
N GLU A 36 7.93 -13.14 6.47
CA GLU A 36 8.97 -13.12 7.51
C GLU A 36 8.94 -14.39 8.35
N GLN A 37 7.76 -14.84 8.78
CA GLN A 37 7.62 -16.07 9.54
C GLN A 37 8.12 -17.30 8.75
N ALA A 38 7.72 -17.43 7.48
CA ALA A 38 8.17 -18.53 6.63
C ALA A 38 9.68 -18.53 6.40
N PHE A 39 10.30 -17.35 6.28
CA PHE A 39 11.76 -17.23 6.17
C PHE A 39 12.46 -17.46 7.52
N ARG A 40 11.87 -17.04 8.64
CA ARG A 40 12.38 -17.29 9.99
C ARG A 40 12.39 -18.78 10.32
N GLU A 41 11.39 -19.54 9.88
CA GLU A 41 11.37 -21.01 10.02
C GLU A 41 12.55 -21.68 9.29
N LYS A 42 13.02 -21.09 8.19
CA LYS A 42 14.10 -21.64 7.36
C LYS A 42 15.51 -21.17 7.76
N TYR A 43 15.64 -19.93 8.20
CA TYR A 43 16.93 -19.27 8.45
C TYR A 43 17.16 -18.88 9.92
N GLY A 44 16.17 -19.10 10.81
CA GLY A 44 16.19 -18.56 12.16
C GLY A 44 16.06 -17.03 12.16
N ASP A 45 16.58 -16.40 13.21
CA ASP A 45 16.49 -14.94 13.36
C ASP A 45 17.47 -14.16 12.44
N ASP A 46 18.47 -14.83 11.87
CA ASP A 46 19.46 -14.22 10.98
C ASP A 46 19.06 -14.37 9.51
N ILE A 47 17.96 -13.72 9.13
CA ILE A 47 17.44 -13.73 7.75
C ILE A 47 18.35 -12.86 6.87
N PRO A 48 18.97 -13.42 5.81
CA PRO A 48 19.80 -12.62 4.92
C PRO A 48 19.04 -11.47 4.24
N ALA A 49 19.61 -10.27 4.25
CA ALA A 49 18.99 -9.04 3.71
C ALA A 49 18.57 -9.15 2.23
N LYS A 50 19.18 -10.04 1.44
CA LYS A 50 18.77 -10.31 0.05
C LYS A 50 17.34 -10.82 -0.08
N PHE A 51 16.72 -11.31 1.00
CA PHE A 51 15.33 -11.76 1.02
C PHE A 51 14.34 -10.62 1.33
N HIS A 52 14.81 -9.41 1.68
CA HIS A 52 13.95 -8.26 1.94
C HIS A 52 12.90 -7.99 0.84
N PRO A 53 13.24 -7.95 -0.47
CA PRO A 53 12.23 -7.73 -1.52
C PRO A 53 11.33 -8.95 -1.79
N ILE A 54 11.68 -10.13 -1.26
CA ILE A 54 10.83 -11.33 -1.35
C ILE A 54 9.84 -11.34 -0.20
N ILE A 55 10.28 -10.90 0.97
CA ILE A 55 9.45 -10.74 2.17
C ILE A 55 8.45 -9.60 1.97
N ARG A 56 8.93 -8.41 1.57
CA ARG A 56 8.13 -7.26 1.17
C ARG A 56 7.82 -7.37 -0.32
N SER A 57 6.94 -8.32 -0.63
CA SER A 57 6.71 -8.78 -2.00
C SER A 57 5.91 -7.79 -2.84
N THR A 58 6.06 -7.89 -4.16
CA THR A 58 5.24 -7.16 -5.15
C THR A 58 3.73 -7.33 -4.91
N GLU A 59 3.30 -8.53 -4.52
CA GLU A 59 1.91 -8.83 -4.19
C GLU A 59 1.42 -8.01 -2.99
N GLY A 60 2.26 -7.86 -1.96
CA GLY A 60 1.95 -7.05 -0.79
C GLY A 60 1.76 -5.56 -1.13
N CYS A 61 2.62 -5.01 -2.00
CA CYS A 61 2.51 -3.63 -2.47
C CYS A 61 1.25 -3.43 -3.33
N TYR A 62 1.02 -4.32 -4.29
CA TYR A 62 -0.14 -4.25 -5.19
C TYR A 62 -1.48 -4.29 -4.44
N GLU A 63 -1.64 -5.25 -3.53
CA GLU A 63 -2.90 -5.40 -2.77
C GLU A 63 -3.14 -4.21 -1.83
N ALA A 64 -2.09 -3.68 -1.20
CA ALA A 64 -2.19 -2.47 -0.39
C ALA A 64 -2.61 -1.26 -1.24
N THR A 65 -2.00 -1.09 -2.42
CA THR A 65 -2.27 0.06 -3.30
C THR A 65 -3.67 0.00 -3.85
N LYS A 66 -4.12 -1.19 -4.27
CA LYS A 66 -5.49 -1.44 -4.71
C LYS A 66 -6.51 -1.10 -3.62
N GLN A 67 -6.29 -1.58 -2.39
CA GLN A 67 -7.20 -1.31 -1.26
C GLN A 67 -7.29 0.20 -0.94
N ALA A 68 -6.16 0.91 -0.96
CA ALA A 68 -6.15 2.36 -0.74
C ALA A 68 -6.93 3.12 -1.83
N ILE A 69 -6.76 2.72 -3.10
CA ILE A 69 -7.48 3.30 -4.25
C ILE A 69 -8.99 3.06 -4.14
N GLU A 70 -9.41 1.84 -3.80
CA GLU A 70 -10.84 1.51 -3.62
C GLU A 70 -11.49 2.37 -2.52
N LEU A 71 -10.79 2.59 -1.40
CA LEU A 71 -11.26 3.48 -0.33
C LEU A 71 -11.31 4.95 -0.78
N ALA A 72 -10.31 5.43 -1.53
CA ALA A 72 -10.31 6.77 -2.08
C ALA A 72 -11.50 7.01 -3.01
N GLN A 73 -11.78 6.04 -3.88
CA GLN A 73 -12.91 6.09 -4.80
C GLN A 73 -14.24 6.09 -4.05
N LYS A 74 -14.40 5.18 -3.07
CA LYS A 74 -15.62 5.05 -2.26
C LYS A 74 -16.00 6.35 -1.54
N HIS A 75 -15.01 7.04 -0.96
CA HIS A 75 -15.22 8.26 -0.18
C HIS A 75 -14.95 9.54 -0.97
N ASN A 76 -14.68 9.43 -2.27
CA ASN A 76 -14.34 10.55 -3.15
C ASN A 76 -13.16 11.41 -2.63
N ALA A 77 -12.24 10.76 -1.90
CA ALA A 77 -11.10 11.35 -1.21
C ALA A 77 -9.92 11.61 -2.17
N ARG A 78 -8.99 12.47 -1.75
CA ARG A 78 -7.76 12.77 -2.51
C ARG A 78 -6.60 11.95 -1.96
N LEU A 79 -6.03 11.08 -2.78
CA LEU A 79 -5.02 10.09 -2.41
C LEU A 79 -3.74 10.29 -3.23
N HIS A 80 -2.61 10.20 -2.55
CA HIS A 80 -1.27 10.14 -3.14
C HIS A 80 -0.55 8.89 -2.62
N ILE A 81 -0.14 8.00 -3.53
CA ILE A 81 0.64 6.81 -3.19
C ILE A 81 2.12 7.16 -3.28
N LEU A 82 2.84 7.01 -2.17
CA LEU A 82 4.27 7.30 -2.10
C LEU A 82 5.09 6.15 -2.69
N HIS A 83 6.26 6.49 -3.25
CA HIS A 83 7.35 5.58 -3.63
C HIS A 83 6.88 4.24 -4.24
N LEU A 84 6.14 4.31 -5.35
CA LEU A 84 5.84 3.12 -6.13
C LEU A 84 7.13 2.37 -6.49
N THR A 85 7.14 1.06 -6.22
CA THR A 85 8.32 0.22 -6.45
C THR A 85 8.05 -0.90 -7.45
N THR A 86 6.79 -1.10 -7.86
CA THR A 86 6.40 -2.21 -8.74
C THR A 86 5.68 -1.74 -9.99
N GLU A 87 5.92 -2.41 -11.11
CA GLU A 87 5.19 -2.20 -12.37
C GLU A 87 3.69 -2.49 -12.21
N ALA A 88 3.34 -3.56 -11.49
CA ALA A 88 1.97 -4.00 -11.30
C ALA A 88 1.07 -2.88 -10.71
N GLU A 89 1.60 -2.11 -9.76
CA GLU A 89 0.88 -0.98 -9.18
C GLU A 89 0.66 0.16 -10.17
N THR A 90 1.56 0.37 -11.14
CA THR A 90 1.43 1.47 -12.11
C THR A 90 0.16 1.36 -12.94
N HIS A 91 -0.30 0.13 -13.21
CA HIS A 91 -1.53 -0.14 -13.95
C HIS A 91 -2.81 0.23 -13.19
N LEU A 92 -2.72 0.53 -11.89
CA LEU A 92 -3.87 0.98 -11.08
C LEU A 92 -4.17 2.48 -11.25
N PHE A 93 -3.29 3.23 -11.91
CA PHE A 93 -3.44 4.68 -12.10
C PHE A 93 -3.86 5.02 -13.52
N GLN A 94 -4.78 5.98 -13.64
CA GLN A 94 -5.19 6.51 -14.93
C GLN A 94 -4.26 7.64 -15.41
N ASN A 95 -4.10 7.77 -16.72
CA ASN A 95 -3.28 8.81 -17.33
C ASN A 95 -3.95 9.56 -18.49
N ASP A 96 -5.28 9.54 -18.49
CA ASP A 96 -6.15 10.13 -19.51
C ASP A 96 -6.71 11.51 -19.13
N ILE A 97 -6.49 11.98 -17.90
CA ILE A 97 -6.91 13.30 -17.42
C ILE A 97 -5.74 14.16 -16.91
N PRO A 98 -5.83 15.50 -16.94
CA PRO A 98 -4.83 16.41 -16.38
C PRO A 98 -4.56 16.17 -14.89
N LEU A 99 -3.31 16.37 -14.46
CA LEU A 99 -2.88 16.11 -13.07
C LEU A 99 -3.68 16.92 -12.03
N GLN A 100 -4.07 18.15 -12.37
CA GLN A 100 -4.86 19.03 -11.50
C GLN A 100 -6.24 18.42 -11.17
N GLU A 101 -6.80 17.68 -12.12
CA GLU A 101 -8.10 17.01 -12.02
C GLU A 101 -8.00 15.63 -11.35
N LYS A 102 -6.80 15.03 -11.31
CA LYS A 102 -6.58 13.73 -10.65
C LYS A 102 -6.81 13.83 -9.14
N LYS A 103 -7.72 12.99 -8.64
CA LYS A 103 -7.90 12.75 -7.20
C LYS A 103 -6.97 11.68 -6.65
N ILE A 104 -6.52 10.77 -7.50
CA ILE A 104 -5.66 9.64 -7.15
C ILE A 104 -4.43 9.73 -8.04
N ASN A 105 -3.24 9.77 -7.42
CA ASN A 105 -1.97 9.82 -8.13
C ASN A 105 -0.86 9.12 -7.32
N ASN A 106 0.29 8.98 -7.96
CA ASN A 106 1.56 8.59 -7.37
C ASN A 106 2.61 9.67 -7.58
#